data_AF-A0A916ME34-F1
#
_entry.id   AF-A0A916ME34-F1
#
_cell.length_a   1.000
_cell.length_b   1.000
_cell.length_c   1.000
_cell.angle_alpha   90.00
_cell.angle_beta   90.00
_cell.angle_gamma   90.00
#
_symmetry.space_group_name_H-M   'P 1'
#
loop_
_entity.id
_entity.type
_entity.pdbx_description
1 polymer ?
#
loop_
_entity_poly.entity_id
_entity_poly.type
_entity_poly.pdbx_seq_one_letter_code
_entity_poly.pdbx_strand_id
1 'polypeptide(L)'
;MNTEEVIEQRRLARIGKHQSDDRLVSLHRKAVEALLNQQDGEHVRKLALERVEKWDNEQLCNPRYVKAWRNILNMPVASMCESILTDEPDGVSLRQNSPFGFLLHESAR
;
A
#
# COMPACT_ATOMS: atom_id res chain seq x y z
N MET A 1 26.77 16.71 -20.16
CA MET A 1 26.04 15.64 -19.47
C MET A 1 26.58 14.32 -20.02
N ASN A 2 27.34 13.58 -19.21
CA ASN A 2 28.12 12.44 -19.69
C ASN A 2 27.29 11.15 -19.70
N THR A 3 27.53 10.27 -20.67
CA THR A 3 26.76 9.01 -20.84
C THR A 3 26.86 8.08 -19.63
N GLU A 4 28.00 8.11 -18.93
CA GLU A 4 28.24 7.34 -17.70
C GLU A 4 27.42 7.85 -16.50
N GLU A 5 27.24 9.17 -16.41
CA GLU A 5 26.40 9.83 -15.40
C GLU A 5 24.93 9.43 -15.57
N VAL A 6 24.45 9.31 -16.82
CA VAL A 6 23.08 8.88 -17.13
C VAL A 6 22.87 7.39 -16.81
N ILE A 7 23.88 6.53 -17.01
CA ILE A 7 23.83 5.11 -16.67
C ILE A 7 23.83 4.92 -15.15
N GLU A 8 24.65 5.67 -14.43
CA GLU A 8 24.72 5.61 -12.96
C GLU A 8 23.44 6.14 -12.30
N GLN A 9 22.89 7.25 -12.80
CA GLN A 9 21.59 7.78 -12.37
C GLN A 9 20.47 6.77 -12.58
N ARG A 10 20.48 6.04 -13.71
CA ARG A 10 19.52 4.97 -13.99
C ARG A 10 19.73 3.75 -13.09
N ARG A 11 20.97 3.43 -12.71
CA ARG A 11 21.28 2.35 -11.77
C ARG A 11 20.81 2.68 -10.36
N LEU A 12 21.08 3.89 -9.88
CA LEU A 12 20.61 4.40 -8.58
C LEU A 12 19.08 4.45 -8.51
N ALA A 13 18.42 4.89 -9.60
CA ALA A 13 16.96 4.87 -9.69
C ALA A 13 16.37 3.43 -9.65
N ARG A 14 17.06 2.44 -10.22
CA ARG A 14 16.64 1.02 -10.18
C ARG A 14 16.84 0.39 -8.81
N ILE A 15 17.95 0.67 -8.13
CA ILE A 15 18.23 0.16 -6.77
C ILE A 15 17.25 0.77 -5.76
N GLY A 16 16.99 2.09 -5.85
CA GLY A 16 16.00 2.76 -5.00
C GLY A 16 14.57 2.26 -5.23
N LYS A 17 14.23 1.92 -6.48
CA LYS A 17 12.93 1.31 -6.82
C LYS A 17 12.78 -0.07 -6.17
N HIS A 18 13.81 -0.92 -6.21
CA HIS A 18 13.77 -2.26 -5.62
C HIS A 18 13.57 -2.23 -4.09
N GLN A 19 14.28 -1.35 -3.38
CA GLN A 19 14.11 -1.20 -1.93
C GLN A 19 12.74 -0.62 -1.52
N SER A 20 12.16 0.23 -2.36
CA SER A 20 10.81 0.77 -2.14
C SER A 20 9.76 -0.32 -2.32
N ASP A 21 9.95 -1.20 -3.29
CA ASP A 21 9.08 -2.34 -3.57
C ASP A 21 9.12 -3.36 -2.41
N ASP A 22 10.30 -3.69 -1.87
CA ASP A 22 10.44 -4.63 -0.74
C ASP A 22 9.74 -4.14 0.54
N ARG A 23 9.89 -2.86 0.88
CA ARG A 23 9.21 -2.25 2.03
C ARG A 23 7.70 -2.30 1.88
N LEU A 24 7.23 -2.11 0.66
CA LEU A 24 5.81 -2.07 0.35
C LEU A 24 5.18 -3.46 0.40
N VAL A 25 5.89 -4.47 -0.11
CA VAL A 25 5.52 -5.89 0.06
C VAL A 25 5.49 -6.25 1.54
N SER A 26 6.48 -5.83 2.32
CA SER A 26 6.52 -6.06 3.77
C SER A 26 5.33 -5.42 4.49
N LEU A 27 4.98 -4.18 4.13
CA LEU A 27 3.80 -3.49 4.67
C LEU A 27 2.51 -4.25 4.37
N HIS A 28 2.33 -4.72 3.14
CA HIS A 28 1.12 -5.43 2.75
C HIS A 28 1.00 -6.80 3.42
N ARG A 29 2.11 -7.50 3.67
CA ARG A 29 2.10 -8.72 4.49
C ARG A 29 1.67 -8.43 5.92
N LYS A 30 2.25 -7.41 6.56
CA LYS A 30 1.83 -6.98 7.91
C LYS A 30 0.35 -6.59 7.96
N ALA A 31 -0.14 -5.90 6.93
CA ALA A 31 -1.54 -5.53 6.82
C ALA A 31 -2.43 -6.78 6.77
N VAL A 32 -2.10 -7.78 5.95
CA VAL A 32 -2.86 -9.03 5.88
C VAL A 32 -2.82 -9.80 7.19
N GLU A 33 -1.66 -9.91 7.84
CA GLU A 33 -1.54 -10.54 9.15
C GLU A 33 -2.44 -9.86 10.19
N ALA A 34 -2.45 -8.53 10.22
CA ALA A 34 -3.30 -7.76 11.14
C ALA A 34 -4.79 -7.88 10.80
N LEU A 35 -5.16 -7.92 9.51
CA LEU A 35 -6.54 -8.09 9.05
C LEU A 35 -7.09 -9.50 9.32
N LEU A 36 -6.24 -10.52 9.34
CA LEU A 36 -6.63 -11.90 9.66
C LEU A 36 -6.74 -12.18 11.16
N ASN A 37 -6.24 -11.27 12.02
CA ASN A 37 -6.38 -11.39 13.46
C ASN A 37 -7.86 -11.18 13.87
N GLN A 38 -8.43 -12.15 14.59
CA GLN A 38 -9.85 -12.11 15.01
C GLN A 38 -10.16 -10.99 16.02
N GLN A 39 -9.16 -10.49 16.75
CA GLN A 39 -9.34 -9.43 17.74
C GLN A 39 -9.25 -8.03 17.11
N ASP A 40 -8.31 -7.84 16.19
CA ASP A 40 -7.92 -6.51 15.70
C ASP A 40 -8.29 -6.27 14.22
N GLY A 41 -8.65 -7.30 13.45
CA GLY A 41 -8.81 -7.21 12.00
C GLY A 41 -9.86 -6.20 11.55
N GLU A 42 -11.02 -6.17 12.21
CA GLU A 42 -12.05 -5.16 11.93
C GLU A 42 -11.60 -3.74 12.31
N HIS A 43 -10.78 -3.60 13.36
CA HIS A 43 -10.22 -2.30 13.73
C HIS A 43 -9.23 -1.79 12.68
N VAL A 44 -8.32 -2.65 12.22
CA VAL A 44 -7.35 -2.36 11.15
C VAL A 44 -8.08 -1.97 9.86
N ARG A 45 -9.12 -2.73 9.50
CA ARG A 45 -9.97 -2.45 8.34
C ARG A 45 -10.64 -1.08 8.46
N LYS A 46 -11.21 -0.76 9.62
CA LYS A 46 -11.84 0.54 9.88
C LYS A 46 -10.85 1.69 9.74
N LEU A 47 -9.66 1.60 10.35
CA LEU A 47 -8.61 2.61 10.22
C LEU A 47 -8.15 2.82 8.77
N ALA A 48 -8.08 1.73 7.99
CA ALA A 48 -7.76 1.82 6.58
C ALA A 48 -8.87 2.55 5.79
N LEU A 49 -10.14 2.26 6.06
CA LEU A 49 -11.28 2.95 5.44
C LEU A 49 -11.31 4.43 5.79
N GLU A 50 -11.12 4.80 7.06
CA GLU A 50 -11.06 6.19 7.51
C GLU A 50 -9.96 7.00 6.79
N ARG A 51 -8.80 6.39 6.54
CA ARG A 51 -7.75 7.02 5.73
C ARG A 51 -8.16 7.23 4.28
N VAL A 52 -8.80 6.23 3.67
CA VAL A 52 -9.28 6.33 2.29
C VAL A 52 -10.35 7.42 2.17
N GLU A 53 -11.24 7.54 3.16
CA GLU A 53 -12.21 8.63 3.23
C GLU A 53 -11.55 9.99 3.40
N LYS A 54 -10.52 10.09 4.26
CA LYS A 54 -9.73 11.32 4.39
C LYS A 54 -9.08 11.73 3.07
N TRP A 55 -8.49 10.78 2.35
CA TRP A 55 -7.90 11.05 1.04
C TRP A 55 -8.90 11.57 0.01
N ASP A 56 -10.13 11.04 0.03
CA ASP A 56 -11.21 11.48 -0.84
C ASP A 56 -11.68 12.90 -0.49
N ASN A 57 -11.95 13.15 0.78
CA ASN A 57 -12.44 14.44 1.27
C ASN A 57 -11.42 15.57 1.06
N GLU A 58 -10.14 15.29 1.24
CA GLU A 58 -9.05 16.26 1.12
C GLU A 58 -8.41 16.26 -0.29
N GLN A 59 -8.92 15.46 -1.24
CA GLN A 59 -8.39 15.33 -2.61
C GLN A 59 -6.89 14.98 -2.67
N LEU A 60 -6.40 14.23 -1.69
CA LEU A 60 -4.98 13.88 -1.56
C LEU A 60 -4.54 12.73 -2.47
N CYS A 61 -5.49 12.00 -3.03
CA CYS A 61 -5.24 10.85 -3.87
C CYS A 61 -6.16 10.87 -5.09
N ASN A 62 -5.69 10.31 -6.21
CA ASN A 62 -6.52 10.19 -7.41
C ASN A 62 -7.81 9.41 -7.08
N PRO A 63 -9.01 9.91 -7.45
CA PRO A 63 -10.28 9.25 -7.17
C PRO A 63 -10.35 7.79 -7.63
N ARG A 64 -9.62 7.42 -8.69
CA ARG A 64 -9.52 6.03 -9.16
C ARG A 64 -8.91 5.10 -8.10
N TYR A 65 -7.90 5.56 -7.37
CA TYR A 65 -7.25 4.78 -6.31
C TYR A 65 -8.09 4.73 -5.04
N VAL A 66 -8.76 5.84 -4.68
CA VAL A 66 -9.75 5.85 -3.59
C VAL A 66 -10.83 4.81 -3.85
N LYS A 67 -11.41 4.80 -5.05
CA LYS A 67 -12.44 3.82 -5.44
C LYS A 67 -11.92 2.38 -5.38
N ALA A 68 -10.72 2.13 -5.90
CA ALA A 68 -10.11 0.80 -5.86
C ALA A 68 -9.90 0.31 -4.42
N TRP A 69 -9.34 1.15 -3.53
CA TRP A 69 -9.16 0.78 -2.13
C TRP A 69 -10.47 0.58 -1.38
N ARG A 70 -11.49 1.43 -1.61
CA ARG A 70 -12.84 1.20 -1.05
C ARG A 70 -13.41 -0.14 -1.50
N ASN A 71 -13.22 -0.51 -2.76
CA ASN A 71 -13.71 -1.80 -3.25
C ASN A 71 -13.00 -2.96 -2.55
N ILE A 72 -11.67 -2.93 -2.47
CA ILE A 72 -10.87 -3.97 -1.80
C ILE A 72 -11.25 -4.11 -0.32
N LEU A 73 -11.33 -2.99 0.40
CA LEU A 73 -11.66 -2.98 1.84
C LEU A 73 -13.12 -3.36 2.13
N ASN A 74 -13.99 -3.40 1.14
CA ASN A 74 -15.38 -3.86 1.28
C ASN A 74 -15.59 -5.34 0.91
N MET A 75 -14.56 -6.03 0.41
CA MET A 75 -14.62 -7.45 0.10
C MET A 75 -14.68 -8.32 1.37
N PRO A 76 -15.12 -9.60 1.26
CA PRO A 76 -14.89 -10.59 2.30
C PRO A 76 -13.39 -10.70 2.63
N VAL A 77 -13.06 -10.97 3.90
CA VAL A 77 -11.67 -10.93 4.41
C VAL A 77 -10.70 -11.74 3.55
N ALA A 78 -11.09 -12.94 3.13
CA ALA A 78 -10.24 -13.79 2.27
C ALA A 78 -9.89 -13.09 0.94
N SER A 79 -10.89 -12.58 0.22
CA SER A 79 -10.72 -11.89 -1.07
C SER A 79 -10.03 -10.53 -0.93
N MET A 80 -10.26 -9.83 0.19
CA MET A 80 -9.55 -8.59 0.53
C MET A 80 -8.05 -8.86 0.68
N CYS A 81 -7.68 -9.86 1.48
CA CYS A 81 -6.27 -10.22 1.72
C CYS A 81 -5.58 -10.69 0.43
N GLU A 82 -6.26 -11.48 -0.39
CA GLU A 82 -5.76 -11.87 -1.71
C GLU A 82 -5.52 -10.65 -2.61
N SER A 83 -6.47 -9.72 -2.66
CA SER A 83 -6.35 -8.50 -3.47
C SER A 83 -5.23 -7.56 -2.99
N ILE A 84 -4.95 -7.52 -1.67
CA ILE A 84 -3.85 -6.74 -1.09
C ILE A 84 -2.48 -7.32 -1.48
N LEU A 85 -2.39 -8.66 -1.58
CA LEU A 85 -1.15 -9.38 -1.92
C LEU A 85 -0.94 -9.57 -3.43
N THR A 86 -1.99 -9.47 -4.23
CA THR A 86 -1.91 -9.73 -5.68
C THR A 86 -1.26 -8.56 -6.42
N ASP A 87 -0.25 -8.89 -7.21
CA ASP A 87 0.44 -7.98 -8.12
C ASP A 87 -0.33 -7.83 -9.43
N GLU A 88 -1.41 -7.03 -9.44
CA GLU A 88 -2.02 -6.61 -10.71
C GLU A 88 -1.00 -5.76 -11.51
N PRO A 89 -0.88 -5.94 -12.85
CA PRO A 89 0.07 -5.21 -13.70
C PRO A 89 -0.12 -3.67 -13.67
N ASP A 90 -1.36 -3.22 -13.46
CA ASP A 90 -1.71 -1.80 -13.25
C ASP A 90 -1.58 -1.36 -11.77
N GLY A 91 -1.28 -2.30 -10.87
CA GLY A 91 -1.30 -2.16 -9.41
C GLY A 91 -0.09 -1.45 -8.79
N VAL A 92 0.99 -1.23 -9.54
CA VAL A 92 2.20 -0.55 -9.04
C VAL A 92 1.87 0.85 -8.48
N SER A 93 0.95 1.58 -9.11
CA SER A 93 0.53 2.89 -8.63
C SER A 93 -0.48 2.83 -7.46
N LEU A 94 -1.24 1.75 -7.34
CA LEU A 94 -2.15 1.56 -6.20
C LEU A 94 -1.37 1.34 -4.90
N ARG A 95 -0.29 0.57 -4.97
CA ARG A 95 0.52 0.24 -3.78
C ARG A 95 1.31 1.44 -3.25
N GLN A 96 1.78 2.35 -4.11
CA GLN A 96 2.45 3.57 -3.63
C GLN A 96 1.58 4.41 -2.68
N ASN A 97 0.26 4.26 -2.76
CA ASN A 97 -0.71 4.87 -1.86
C ASN A 97 -1.41 3.79 -1.02
N SER A 98 -0.66 3.12 -0.14
CA SER A 98 -1.21 2.10 0.76
C SER A 98 -1.89 2.73 1.98
N PRO A 99 -3.16 2.39 2.30
CA PRO A 99 -3.85 2.94 3.48
C PRO A 99 -3.30 2.38 4.79
N PHE A 100 -2.38 1.41 4.74
CA PHE A 100 -1.85 0.69 5.89
C PHE A 100 -0.60 1.33 6.53
N GLY A 101 -0.18 2.52 6.08
CA GLY A 101 1.03 3.18 6.58
C GLY A 101 1.10 3.38 8.11
N PHE A 102 -0.03 3.34 8.82
CA PHE A 102 -0.04 3.34 10.30
C PHE A 102 0.66 2.15 10.93
N LEU A 103 0.62 0.98 10.29
CA LEU A 103 1.23 -0.24 10.81
C LEU A 103 2.76 -0.15 10.87
N LEU A 104 3.36 0.82 10.16
CA LEU A 104 4.79 1.10 10.25
C LEU A 104 5.16 1.88 11.51
N HIS A 105 4.21 2.61 12.10
CA HIS A 105 4.43 3.46 13.28
C HIS A 105 4.06 2.78 14.61
N GLU A 106 3.28 1.70 14.59
CA GLU A 106 2.84 1.00 15.81
C GLU A 106 3.86 0.02 16.40
N SER A 107 5.01 -0.22 15.76
CA SER A 107 6.07 -1.08 16.31
C SER A 107 6.95 -0.39 17.38
N ALA A 108 6.53 0.76 17.94
CA ALA A 108 7.32 1.58 18.87
C ALA A 108 6.69 1.77 20.26
N ARG A 109 5.83 0.85 20.71
CA ARG A 109 5.33 0.84 22.09
C ARG A 109 5.61 -0.48 22.80
#